data_AF-A0A7R9DWE4-F1
#
_entry.id   AF-A0A7R9DWE4-F1
#
_cell.length_a   1.000
_cell.length_b   1.000
_cell.length_c   1.000
_cell.angle_alpha   90.00
_cell.angle_beta   90.00
_cell.angle_gamma   90.00
#
_symmetry.space_group_name_H-M   'P 1'
#
loop_
_entity.id
_entity.type
_entity.pdbx_description
1 polymer ?
#
loop_
_entity_poly.entity_id
_entity_poly.type
_entity_poly.pdbx_seq_one_letter_code
_entity_poly.pdbx_strand_id
1 'polypeptide(L)' 'CSSAVGRQGGSQQVSLGPGCLYKGIIVHELMHAVGFWHEQSRGDRDHFVTVLWDNIQRGEITHREVRQHTER' A
#
# COMPACT_ATOMS: atom_id res chain seq x y z
N CYS A 1 10.37 0.87 3.05
CA CYS A 1 10.27 1.94 2.04
C CYS A 1 8.86 2.49 2.16
N SER A 2 8.62 3.79 1.95
CA SER A 2 7.26 4.33 2.10
C SER A 2 7.04 5.66 1.36
N SER A 3 5.80 5.89 0.95
CA SER A 3 5.27 7.18 0.51
C SER A 3 3.81 7.35 0.92
N ALA A 4 3.36 8.59 1.06
CA ALA A 4 1.94 8.90 1.20
C ALA A 4 1.22 8.68 -0.14
N VAL A 5 -0.02 8.17 -0.09
CA VAL A 5 -0.80 7.92 -1.30
C VAL A 5 -1.42 9.21 -1.83
N GLY A 6 -1.06 9.56 -3.06
CA GLY A 6 -1.57 10.72 -3.78
C GLY A 6 -0.98 12.06 -3.31
N ARG A 7 -1.46 13.14 -3.91
CA ARG A 7 -0.99 14.51 -3.65
C ARG A 7 -1.30 14.96 -2.23
N GLN A 8 -0.26 15.21 -1.43
CA GLN A 8 -0.41 15.77 -0.07
C GLN A 8 -0.48 17.30 -0.03
N GLY A 9 0.04 17.98 -1.07
CA GLY A 9 0.19 19.43 -1.09
C GLY A 9 1.51 19.87 -0.45
N GLY A 10 2.17 20.89 -1.04
CA GLY A 10 3.53 21.26 -0.65
C GLY A 10 4.58 20.21 -1.03
N SER A 11 5.69 20.19 -0.28
CA SER A 11 6.75 19.18 -0.44
C SER A 11 6.29 17.83 0.13
N GLN A 12 6.49 16.76 -0.64
CA GLN A 12 6.10 15.39 -0.26
C GLN A 12 7.33 14.48 -0.30
N GLN A 13 7.62 13.84 0.84
CA GLN A 13 8.77 12.96 0.98
C GLN A 13 8.44 11.53 0.52
N VAL A 14 9.43 10.88 -0.09
CA VAL A 14 9.46 9.45 -0.37
C VAL A 14 10.64 8.86 0.39
N SER A 15 10.39 7.87 1.26
CA SER A 15 11.40 7.28 2.14
C SER A 15 12.07 6.06 1.51
N LEU A 16 13.33 6.23 1.11
CA LEU A 16 14.18 5.20 0.51
C LEU A 16 15.40 4.93 1.40
N GLY A 17 15.20 4.17 2.47
CA GLY A 17 16.29 3.73 3.37
C GLY A 17 17.19 2.64 2.77
N PRO A 18 18.20 2.16 3.53
CA PRO A 18 19.00 1.00 3.14
C PRO A 18 18.11 -0.19 2.76
N GLY A 19 18.39 -0.83 1.62
CA GLY A 19 17.57 -1.92 1.07
C GLY A 19 16.42 -1.47 0.16
N CYS A 20 16.13 -0.17 0.05
CA CYS A 20 15.06 0.34 -0.83
C CYS A 20 15.54 0.79 -2.22
N LEU A 21 16.86 0.86 -2.45
CA LEU A 21 17.46 1.45 -3.66
C LEU A 21 17.50 0.47 -4.85
N TYR A 22 16.36 -0.15 -5.12
CA TYR A 22 16.13 -0.99 -6.29
C TYR A 22 15.11 -0.32 -7.19
N LYS A 23 15.32 -0.37 -8.52
CA LYS A 23 14.44 0.28 -9.50
C LYS A 23 12.96 -0.01 -9.26
N GLY A 24 12.61 -1.28 -9.01
CA GLY A 24 11.22 -1.69 -8.76
C GLY A 24 10.61 -1.05 -7.51
N ILE A 25 11.38 -0.98 -6.42
CA ILE A 25 10.94 -0.38 -5.16
C ILE A 25 10.76 1.14 -5.34
N ILE A 26 11.70 1.82 -6.00
CA ILE A 26 11.59 3.25 -6.27
C ILE A 26 10.33 3.55 -7.08
N VAL A 27 10.05 2.75 -8.13
CA VAL A 27 8.83 2.90 -8.93
C VAL A 27 7.58 2.64 -8.10
N HIS A 28 7.59 1.62 -7.24
CA HIS A 28 6.47 1.30 -6.33
C HIS A 28 6.14 2.49 -5.40
N GLU A 29 7.15 3.09 -4.76
CA GLU A 29 6.90 4.24 -3.87
C GLU A 29 6.48 5.50 -4.62
N LEU A 30 6.95 5.68 -5.87
CA LEU A 30 6.46 6.75 -6.74
C LEU A 30 5.01 6.51 -7.19
N MET A 31 4.60 5.25 -7.40
CA MET A 31 3.21 4.89 -7.69
C MET A 31 2.28 5.22 -6.51
N HIS A 32 2.75 5.02 -5.27
CA HIS A 32 2.04 5.54 -4.10
C HIS A 32 1.89 7.06 -4.18
N ALA A 33 2.97 7.81 -4.43
CA ALA A 33 2.88 9.26 -4.57
C ALA A 33 1.92 9.72 -5.70
N VAL A 34 1.82 8.96 -6.79
CA VAL A 34 0.83 9.20 -7.86
C VAL A 34 -0.62 9.01 -7.38
N GLY A 35 -0.86 8.05 -6.48
CA GLY A 35 -2.19 7.80 -5.92
C GLY A 35 -2.62 6.33 -5.90
N PHE A 36 -1.74 5.39 -6.21
CA PHE A 36 -2.07 3.98 -6.21
C PHE A 36 -1.94 3.38 -4.80
N TRP A 37 -2.89 2.55 -4.45
CA TRP A 37 -2.82 1.65 -3.29
C TRP A 37 -2.21 0.30 -3.70
N HIS A 38 -1.95 -0.57 -2.74
CA HIS A 38 -1.57 -1.94 -3.06
C HIS A 38 -2.70 -2.66 -3.80
N GLU A 39 -2.34 -3.54 -4.75
CA GLU A 39 -3.30 -4.19 -5.64
C GLU A 39 -4.27 -5.11 -4.88
N GLN A 40 -3.79 -5.79 -3.82
CA GLN A 40 -4.64 -6.62 -2.95
C GLN A 40 -5.66 -5.81 -2.12
N SER A 41 -5.62 -4.48 -2.17
CA SER A 41 -6.57 -3.59 -1.51
C SER A 41 -7.73 -3.16 -2.41
N ARG A 42 -7.79 -3.65 -3.66
CA ARG A 42 -8.92 -3.39 -4.55
C ARG A 42 -10.24 -3.93 -3.99
N GLY A 43 -11.34 -3.25 -4.32
CA GLY A 43 -12.68 -3.65 -3.86
C GLY A 43 -13.16 -4.99 -4.43
N ASP A 44 -12.61 -5.43 -5.57
CA ASP A 44 -12.95 -6.70 -6.23
C ASP A 44 -11.93 -7.82 -5.94
N ARG A 45 -10.97 -7.61 -5.04
CA ARG A 45 -9.85 -8.54 -4.83
C ARG A 45 -10.28 -9.93 -4.36
N ASP A 46 -11.39 -10.05 -3.63
CA ASP A 46 -11.89 -11.32 -3.12
C ASP A 46 -12.40 -12.26 -4.25
N HIS A 47 -12.53 -11.77 -5.50
CA HIS A 47 -12.75 -12.62 -6.67
C HIS A 47 -11.47 -13.27 -7.22
N PHE A 48 -10.29 -12.79 -6.82
CA PHE A 48 -9.01 -13.17 -7.42
C PHE A 48 -8.03 -13.77 -6.40
N VAL A 49 -8.10 -13.34 -5.14
CA VAL A 49 -7.18 -13.79 -4.08
C VAL A 49 -7.93 -14.06 -2.78
N THR A 50 -7.44 -15.05 -2.02
CA THR A 50 -7.93 -15.35 -0.67
C THR A 50 -6.90 -14.90 0.36
N VAL A 51 -7.31 -14.08 1.32
CA VAL A 51 -6.45 -13.69 2.44
C VAL A 51 -6.57 -14.72 3.56
N LEU A 52 -5.46 -15.39 3.89
CA LEU A 52 -5.36 -16.29 5.04
C LEU A 52 -5.05 -15.48 6.30
N TRP A 53 -6.10 -14.93 6.92
CA TRP A 53 -5.99 -14.00 8.04
C TRP A 53 -5.19 -14.55 9.24
N ASP A 54 -5.29 -15.85 9.51
CA ASP A 54 -4.58 -16.52 10.60
C ASP A 54 -3.05 -16.51 10.40
N ASN A 55 -2.58 -16.28 9.17
CA ASN A 55 -1.16 -16.22 8.83
C ASN A 55 -0.59 -14.80 8.89
N ILE A 56 -1.40 -13.79 9.25
CA ILE A 56 -0.95 -12.40 9.34
C ILE A 56 -0.37 -12.14 10.74
N GLN A 57 0.82 -11.54 10.78
CA GLN A 57 1.48 -11.19 12.04
C GLN A 57 0.65 -10.17 12.84
N ARG A 58 0.54 -10.38 14.15
CA ARG A 58 -0.22 -9.46 15.02
C ARG A 58 0.43 -8.07 14.98
N GLY A 59 -0.38 -7.05 14.73
CA GLY A 59 0.07 -5.66 14.59
C GLY A 59 0.22 -5.19 13.14
N GLU A 60 0.35 -6.11 12.18
CA GLU A 60 0.43 -5.77 10.75
C GLU A 60 -0.95 -5.55 10.11
N ILE A 61 -2.00 -6.04 10.77
CA ILE A 61 -3.41 -5.94 10.33
C ILE A 61 -3.85 -4.47 10.13
N THR A 62 -3.19 -3.51 10.78
CA THR A 62 -3.52 -2.08 10.71
C THR A 62 -2.95 -1.33 9.51
N HIS A 63 -2.11 -1.94 8.68
CA HIS A 63 -1.51 -1.25 7.53
C HIS A 63 -2.48 -1.10 6.35
N ARG A 64 -3.59 -0.35 6.53
CA ARG A 64 -4.42 0.27 5.46
C ARG A 64 -4.78 -0.60 4.25
N GLU A 65 -4.69 -1.92 4.34
CA GLU A 65 -4.70 -2.81 3.18
C GLU A 65 -6.08 -3.37 2.86
N VAL A 66 -7.06 -3.05 3.69
CA VAL A 66 -8.43 -3.52 3.50
C VAL A 66 -9.32 -2.34 3.83
N ARG A 67 -9.83 -1.68 2.80
CA ARG A 67 -11.14 -1.06 2.97
C ARG A 67 -12.07 -2.21 3.31
N GLN A 68 -12.37 -2.40 4.60
CA GLN A 68 -13.63 -3.05 4.96
C GLN A 68 -14.67 -2.26 4.17
N HIS A 69 -15.41 -2.95 3.29
CA HIS A 69 -16.55 -2.38 2.61
C HIS A 69 -17.41 -1.66 3.65
N THR A 70 -17.23 -0.34 3.75
CA THR A 70 -18.26 0.54 4.26
C THR A 70 -19.12 0.75 3.04
N GLU A 71 -20.13 -0.12 2.94
CA GLU A 71 -21.31 0.07 2.11
C GLU A 71 -21.71 1.55 2.20
N ARG A 72 -21.78 2.20 1.04
CA ARG A 72 -22.78 3.25 0.81
C ARG A 72 -23.81 2.66 -0.12
#